data_AF-A0A0S8EBF8-F1
#
_entry.id   AF-A0A0S8EBF8-F1
#
_cell.length_a   1.000
_cell.length_b   1.000
_cell.length_c   1.000
_cell.angle_alpha   90.00
_cell.angle_beta   90.00
_cell.angle_gamma   90.00
#
_symmetry.space_group_name_H-M   'P 1'
#
loop_
_entity.id
_entity.type
_entity.pdbx_description
1 polymer ?
#
loop_
_entity_poly.entity_id
_entity_poly.type
_entity_poly.pdbx_seq_one_letter_code
_entity_poly.pdbx_strand_id
1 'polypeptide(L)'
;LQLLEDKIARYAHDLLHFDHFSVRLLDKQTCRLDTVVTLGLSEEVNALEIYALKEGNGITGYVAATGRSYLCADVAQDPHYLPGLDNARSSLAVPLLLHDQVIGVLSAESERVKAFSEDDQRVAEIFGRSIAVALHTLQLLAVERHTAAGQIASDAAAELSGPLSNILVQANALIERYPDDDNVRQRSQAVVEGVERVKQALAAMSEQPAINGVVPEQTSKDPLLSGKRILVADDEDIIRETIADMLSRNGVLTATARDGDEAVELIRSQSFDLVLSDIKMPHKNGYEVFAATRQANSQCPVILITGFGYDPNHSIVRASKEGLAGVLFKPFKVEKLLEEVRHALGAPAN
;
A
#
# COMPACT_ATOMS: atom_id res chain seq x y z
N LEU A 1 -0.17 -12.42 17.04
CA LEU A 1 -0.91 -11.33 17.73
C LEU A 1 -1.48 -11.83 19.05
N GLN A 2 -2.32 -12.86 19.06
CA GLN A 2 -2.91 -13.48 20.26
C GLN A 2 -1.95 -13.75 21.45
N LEU A 3 -0.76 -14.31 21.19
CA LEU A 3 0.27 -14.57 22.23
C LEU A 3 0.86 -13.29 22.89
N LEU A 4 0.83 -12.16 22.18
CA LEU A 4 1.26 -10.86 22.69
C LEU A 4 0.15 -10.22 23.53
N GLU A 5 -1.09 -10.30 23.04
CA GLU A 5 -2.29 -9.82 23.75
C GLU A 5 -2.42 -10.49 25.11
N ASP A 6 -2.27 -11.82 25.16
CA ASP A 6 -2.31 -12.60 26.42
C ASP A 6 -1.21 -12.19 27.41
N LYS A 7 -0.03 -11.84 26.92
CA LYS A 7 1.09 -11.37 27.78
C LYS A 7 0.84 -9.96 28.28
N ILE A 8 0.44 -9.04 27.39
CA ILE A 8 0.11 -7.66 27.77
C ILE A 8 -0.98 -7.67 28.84
N ALA A 9 -2.02 -8.47 28.64
CA ALA A 9 -3.12 -8.60 29.58
C ALA A 9 -2.68 -9.06 30.98
N ARG A 10 -1.87 -10.12 31.01
CA ARG A 10 -1.38 -10.70 32.27
C ARG A 10 -0.49 -9.73 33.05
N TYR A 11 0.49 -9.12 32.37
CA TYR A 11 1.39 -8.16 33.01
C TYR A 11 0.67 -6.88 33.42
N ALA A 12 -0.32 -6.42 32.66
CA ALA A 12 -1.10 -5.24 33.01
C ALA A 12 -1.87 -5.48 34.33
N HIS A 13 -2.51 -6.64 34.50
CA HIS A 13 -3.29 -6.96 35.69
C HIS A 13 -2.43 -7.05 36.97
N ASP A 14 -1.21 -7.59 36.84
CA ASP A 14 -0.25 -7.66 37.96
C ASP A 14 0.29 -6.28 38.36
N LEU A 15 0.29 -5.33 37.42
CA LEU A 15 0.93 -4.04 37.55
C LEU A 15 -0.05 -2.91 37.94
N LEU A 16 -1.29 -3.01 37.47
CA LEU A 16 -2.33 -2.01 37.64
C LEU A 16 -3.59 -2.73 38.13
N HIS A 17 -4.07 -2.39 39.33
CA HIS A 17 -5.27 -2.97 39.93
C HIS A 17 -6.55 -2.38 39.30
N PHE A 18 -6.77 -2.64 38.01
CA PHE A 18 -7.91 -2.17 37.23
C PHE A 18 -9.07 -3.17 37.20
N ASP A 19 -10.27 -2.66 36.92
CA ASP A 19 -11.45 -3.46 36.60
C ASP A 19 -11.60 -3.59 35.07
N HIS A 20 -11.19 -2.57 34.32
CA HIS A 20 -11.22 -2.55 32.86
C HIS A 20 -9.88 -2.06 32.28
N PHE A 21 -9.46 -2.65 31.16
CA PHE A 21 -8.21 -2.28 30.50
C PHE A 21 -8.34 -2.35 28.98
N SER A 22 -7.73 -1.38 28.29
CA SER A 22 -7.62 -1.41 26.85
C SER A 22 -6.32 -0.81 26.34
N VAL A 23 -5.90 -1.30 25.18
CA VAL A 23 -4.88 -0.67 24.35
C VAL A 23 -5.50 -0.36 23.01
N ARG A 24 -5.43 0.90 22.61
CA ARG A 24 -5.89 1.37 21.30
C ARG A 24 -4.71 1.96 20.53
N LEU A 25 -4.59 1.62 19.25
CA LEU A 25 -3.58 2.19 18.35
C LEU A 25 -4.16 3.34 17.56
N LEU A 26 -3.36 4.39 17.41
CA LEU A 26 -3.75 5.57 16.65
C LEU A 26 -3.47 5.33 15.17
N ASP A 27 -4.53 5.31 14.39
CA ASP A 27 -4.44 5.55 12.96
C ASP A 27 -4.20 7.05 12.73
N LYS A 28 -2.99 7.38 12.27
CA LYS A 28 -2.56 8.77 12.06
C LYS A 28 -3.28 9.46 10.89
N GLN A 29 -3.92 8.71 9.99
CA GLN A 29 -4.63 9.29 8.85
C GLN A 29 -6.03 9.73 9.22
N THR A 30 -6.78 8.81 9.82
CA THR A 30 -8.17 9.04 10.23
C THR A 30 -8.24 9.73 11.58
N CYS A 31 -7.11 9.80 12.30
CA CYS A 31 -7.04 10.12 13.71
C CYS A 31 -7.85 9.16 14.59
N ARG A 32 -8.28 7.99 14.09
CA ARG A 32 -9.11 7.03 14.82
C ARG A 32 -8.25 6.14 15.71
N LEU A 33 -8.81 5.75 16.85
CA LEU A 33 -8.19 4.83 17.80
C LEU A 33 -8.81 3.44 17.68
N ASP A 34 -8.06 2.52 17.06
CA ASP A 34 -8.46 1.14 16.84
C ASP A 34 -8.06 0.26 18.02
N THR A 35 -9.01 -0.47 18.57
CA THR A 35 -8.75 -1.33 19.74
C THR A 35 -7.98 -2.59 19.35
N VAL A 36 -6.84 -2.83 20.00
CA VAL A 36 -6.00 -4.01 19.78
C VAL A 36 -6.00 -4.96 20.97
N VAL A 37 -6.22 -4.46 22.18
CA VAL A 37 -6.35 -5.27 23.40
C VAL A 37 -7.50 -4.71 24.21
N THR A 38 -8.33 -5.61 24.72
CA THR A 38 -9.45 -5.28 25.60
C THR A 38 -9.58 -6.35 26.67
N LEU A 39 -9.77 -5.92 27.91
CA LEU A 39 -10.05 -6.78 29.07
C LEU A 39 -11.15 -6.12 29.91
N GLY A 40 -12.17 -6.90 30.24
CA GLY A 40 -13.29 -6.45 31.07
C GLY A 40 -14.33 -5.59 30.34
N LEU A 41 -14.08 -5.10 29.11
CA LEU A 41 -15.06 -4.28 28.37
C LEU A 41 -16.12 -5.16 27.66
N SER A 42 -17.37 -4.69 27.63
CA SER A 42 -18.42 -5.29 26.79
C SER A 42 -18.28 -4.91 25.31
N GLU A 43 -18.86 -5.70 24.40
CA GLU A 43 -18.74 -5.50 22.95
C GLU A 43 -19.32 -4.15 22.48
N GLU A 44 -20.37 -3.65 23.12
CA GLU A 44 -21.03 -2.38 22.78
C GLU A 44 -20.11 -1.17 23.01
N VAL A 45 -19.28 -1.24 24.04
CA VAL A 45 -18.31 -0.19 24.42
C VAL A 45 -17.08 -0.23 23.51
N ASN A 46 -16.71 -1.44 23.07
CA ASN A 46 -15.61 -1.62 22.14
C ASN A 46 -15.94 -1.04 20.75
N ALA A 47 -17.23 -0.96 20.38
CA ALA A 47 -17.70 -0.40 19.12
C ALA A 47 -17.68 1.15 19.05
N LEU A 48 -17.40 1.85 20.17
CA LEU A 48 -17.29 3.30 20.16
C LEU A 48 -16.08 3.76 19.34
N GLU A 49 -16.37 4.58 18.32
CA GLU A 49 -15.35 5.27 17.54
C GLU A 49 -14.78 6.44 18.35
N ILE A 50 -13.49 6.36 18.66
CA ILE A 50 -12.77 7.41 19.39
C ILE A 50 -11.72 7.98 18.45
N TYR A 51 -11.64 9.31 18.37
CA TYR A 51 -10.65 10.02 17.57
C TYR A 51 -9.67 10.79 18.47
N ALA A 52 -8.44 10.98 18.01
CA ALA A 52 -7.41 11.79 18.65
C ALA A 52 -7.72 13.28 18.52
N LEU A 53 -8.73 13.74 19.26
CA LEU A 53 -9.17 15.13 19.34
C LEU A 53 -9.11 15.63 20.78
N LYS A 54 -8.76 16.90 20.96
CA LYS A 54 -8.63 17.53 22.28
C LYS A 54 -9.98 17.68 23.01
N GLU A 55 -11.07 17.74 22.26
CA GLU A 55 -12.42 17.93 22.78
C GLU A 55 -13.37 16.91 22.14
N GLY A 56 -14.42 16.52 22.90
CA GLY A 56 -15.50 15.67 22.41
C GLY A 56 -15.16 14.19 22.16
N ASN A 57 -13.96 13.71 22.51
CA ASN A 57 -13.51 12.32 22.26
C ASN A 57 -12.99 11.60 23.51
N GLY A 58 -13.43 12.02 24.68
CA GLY A 58 -13.11 11.33 25.92
C GLY A 58 -11.67 11.57 26.39
N ILE A 59 -11.34 10.99 27.54
CA ILE A 59 -10.00 11.01 28.11
C ILE A 59 -9.01 10.36 27.12
N THR A 60 -9.38 9.21 26.54
CA THR A 60 -8.54 8.48 25.57
C THR A 60 -8.22 9.32 24.34
N GLY A 61 -9.21 10.01 23.75
CA GLY A 61 -9.00 10.90 22.60
C GLY A 61 -8.11 12.11 22.94
N TYR A 62 -8.32 12.70 24.13
CA TYR A 62 -7.49 13.80 24.62
C TYR A 62 -6.03 13.39 24.80
N VAL A 63 -5.77 12.24 25.42
CA VAL A 63 -4.40 11.70 25.60
C VAL A 63 -3.75 11.44 24.25
N ALA A 64 -4.47 10.85 23.30
CA ALA A 64 -3.97 10.62 21.95
C ALA A 64 -3.61 11.93 21.22
N ALA A 65 -4.46 12.96 21.35
CA ALA A 65 -4.28 14.26 20.69
C ALA A 65 -3.14 15.10 21.30
N THR A 66 -2.90 14.97 22.60
CA THR A 66 -1.97 15.83 23.33
C THR A 66 -0.65 15.16 23.67
N GLY A 67 -0.61 13.82 23.69
CA GLY A 67 0.51 13.05 24.21
C GLY A 67 0.75 13.23 25.70
N ARG A 68 -0.25 13.75 26.44
CA ARG A 68 -0.16 13.96 27.90
C ARG A 68 -0.99 12.91 28.60
N SER A 69 -0.37 12.19 29.54
CA SER A 69 -1.08 11.28 30.45
C SER A 69 -2.18 12.00 31.21
N TYR A 70 -3.26 11.28 31.50
CA TYR A 70 -4.42 11.82 32.20
C TYR A 70 -4.83 10.89 33.35
N LEU A 71 -4.84 11.42 34.57
CA LEU A 71 -5.23 10.74 35.78
C LEU A 71 -6.54 11.34 36.30
N CYS A 72 -7.64 10.61 36.11
CA CYS A 72 -8.97 11.02 36.54
C CYS A 72 -9.35 10.34 37.85
N ALA A 73 -9.43 11.12 38.92
CA ALA A 73 -9.77 10.63 40.25
C ALA A 73 -11.25 10.26 40.42
N ASP A 74 -12.16 10.99 39.75
CA ASP A 74 -13.60 10.75 39.76
C ASP A 74 -14.20 11.12 38.40
N VAL A 75 -14.56 10.12 37.58
CA VAL A 75 -15.09 10.35 36.23
C VAL A 75 -16.43 11.07 36.23
N ALA A 76 -17.20 10.98 37.32
CA ALA A 76 -18.49 11.65 37.45
C ALA A 76 -18.36 13.19 37.51
N GLN A 77 -17.17 13.69 37.80
CA GLN A 77 -16.87 15.12 37.91
C GLN A 77 -15.97 15.63 36.78
N ASP A 78 -15.62 14.77 35.82
CA ASP A 78 -14.64 15.07 34.79
C ASP A 78 -15.31 15.44 33.46
N PRO A 79 -15.07 16.66 32.93
CA PRO A 79 -15.69 17.12 31.69
C PRO A 79 -15.15 16.43 30.44
N HIS A 80 -14.00 15.77 30.53
CA HIS A 80 -13.40 15.01 29.44
C HIS A 80 -13.82 13.54 29.46
N TYR A 81 -14.59 13.08 30.46
CA TYR A 81 -15.08 11.71 30.44
C TYR A 81 -16.22 11.55 29.44
N LEU A 82 -16.05 10.64 28.49
CA LEU A 82 -17.16 10.15 27.67
C LEU A 82 -17.74 8.91 28.34
N PRO A 83 -19.04 8.89 28.68
CA PRO A 83 -19.66 7.71 29.26
C PRO A 83 -19.65 6.59 28.24
N GLY A 84 -18.77 5.62 28.49
CA GLY A 84 -18.61 4.44 27.67
C GLY A 84 -18.63 3.15 28.48
N LEU A 85 -18.43 3.17 29.81
CA LEU A 85 -18.38 1.96 30.63
C LEU A 85 -19.46 1.96 31.72
N ASP A 86 -20.07 0.81 31.94
CA ASP A 86 -20.94 0.60 33.10
C ASP A 86 -20.08 0.67 34.38
N ASN A 87 -20.44 1.56 35.30
CA ASN A 87 -19.87 1.71 36.65
C ASN A 87 -18.43 2.22 36.80
N ALA A 88 -17.75 2.70 35.76
CA ALA A 88 -16.44 3.33 35.94
C ALA A 88 -16.52 4.55 36.88
N ARG A 89 -15.56 4.65 37.81
CA ARG A 89 -15.46 5.72 38.82
C ARG A 89 -14.13 6.45 38.80
N SER A 90 -13.05 5.83 38.33
CA SER A 90 -11.78 6.51 38.06
C SER A 90 -11.12 5.94 36.81
N SER A 91 -10.25 6.72 36.18
CA SER A 91 -9.61 6.36 34.92
C SER A 91 -8.15 6.84 34.89
N LEU A 92 -7.27 6.02 34.34
CA LEU A 92 -5.88 6.33 34.04
C LEU A 92 -5.64 6.04 32.57
N ALA A 93 -5.22 7.05 31.82
CA ALA A 93 -4.86 6.91 30.42
C ALA A 93 -3.45 7.48 30.17
N VAL A 94 -2.62 6.71 29.49
CA VAL A 94 -1.23 7.08 29.18
C VAL A 94 -0.96 6.88 27.68
N PRO A 95 -0.16 7.76 27.06
CA PRO A 95 0.17 7.62 25.65
C PRO A 95 1.14 6.46 25.44
N LEU A 96 0.94 5.70 24.38
CA LEU A 96 1.96 4.81 23.82
C LEU A 96 2.89 5.66 22.96
N LEU A 97 4.10 5.89 23.47
CA LEU A 97 5.10 6.73 22.81
C LEU A 97 6.17 5.87 22.14
N LEU A 98 6.37 6.10 20.85
CA LEU A 98 7.52 5.61 20.11
C LEU A 98 8.38 6.82 19.72
N HIS A 99 9.56 6.93 20.33
CA HIS A 99 10.34 8.17 20.33
C HIS A 99 9.48 9.33 20.89
N ASP A 100 9.24 10.37 20.09
CA ASP A 100 8.42 11.53 20.47
C ASP A 100 7.02 11.52 19.84
N GLN A 101 6.61 10.38 19.26
CA GLN A 101 5.32 10.25 18.58
C GLN A 101 4.35 9.38 19.35
N VAL A 102 3.12 9.87 19.51
CA VAL A 102 2.00 9.07 20.00
C VAL A 102 1.59 8.08 18.90
N ILE A 103 1.62 6.79 19.24
CA ILE A 103 1.20 5.71 18.35
C ILE A 103 -0.08 5.02 18.86
N GLY A 104 -0.57 5.42 20.03
CA GLY A 104 -1.75 4.82 20.65
C GLY A 104 -1.92 5.29 22.10
N VAL A 105 -2.88 4.68 22.79
CA VAL A 105 -3.21 4.96 24.18
C VAL A 105 -3.43 3.64 24.92
N LEU A 106 -2.90 3.57 26.13
CA LEU A 106 -3.24 2.56 27.11
C LEU A 106 -4.18 3.20 28.13
N SER A 107 -5.32 2.56 28.37
CA SER A 107 -6.33 3.04 29.31
C SER A 107 -6.68 1.95 30.31
N ALA A 108 -6.75 2.33 31.58
CA ALA A 108 -7.18 1.50 32.70
C ALA A 108 -8.28 2.23 33.47
N GLU A 109 -9.34 1.52 33.85
CA GLU A 109 -10.46 2.08 34.60
C GLU A 109 -10.79 1.22 35.82
N SER A 110 -11.37 1.86 36.85
CA SER A 110 -11.83 1.17 38.04
C SER A 110 -13.20 1.66 38.48
N GLU A 111 -13.98 0.78 39.08
CA GLU A 111 -15.25 1.07 39.75
C GLU A 111 -15.07 1.79 41.10
N ARG A 112 -13.82 2.01 41.53
CA ARG A 112 -13.50 2.77 42.74
C ARG A 112 -13.05 4.19 42.39
N VAL A 113 -13.48 5.16 43.19
CA VAL A 113 -13.00 6.55 43.11
C VAL A 113 -11.56 6.59 43.62
N LYS A 114 -10.67 7.36 42.98
CA LYS A 114 -9.24 7.48 43.33
C LYS A 114 -8.52 6.12 43.40
N ALA A 115 -8.81 5.20 42.48
CA ALA A 115 -8.16 3.89 42.44
C ALA A 115 -6.70 3.97 41.99
N PHE A 116 -6.36 4.97 41.18
CA PHE A 116 -5.03 5.16 40.62
C PHE A 116 -4.33 6.36 41.25
N SER A 117 -3.02 6.21 41.48
CA SER A 117 -2.11 7.21 42.00
C SER A 117 -1.13 7.70 40.93
N GLU A 118 -0.31 8.71 41.27
CA GLU A 118 0.77 9.15 40.39
C GLU A 118 1.84 8.05 40.18
N ASP A 119 2.02 7.16 41.15
CA ASP A 119 2.95 6.03 40.99
C ASP A 119 2.40 5.02 39.98
N ASP A 120 1.09 4.75 40.00
CA ASP A 120 0.43 3.92 38.99
C ASP A 120 0.56 4.54 37.60
N GLN A 121 0.43 5.87 37.48
CA GLN A 121 0.66 6.58 36.22
C GLN A 121 2.11 6.40 35.73
N ARG A 122 3.12 6.58 36.58
CA ARG A 122 4.54 6.40 36.19
C ARG A 122 4.81 4.98 35.71
N VAL A 123 4.25 4.01 36.41
CA VAL A 123 4.36 2.59 36.08
C VAL A 123 3.67 2.28 34.74
N ALA A 124 2.47 2.81 34.53
CA ALA A 124 1.73 2.68 33.28
C ALA A 124 2.49 3.33 32.09
N GLU A 125 3.13 4.48 32.28
CA GLU A 125 3.96 5.12 31.25
C GLU A 125 5.17 4.27 30.84
N ILE A 126 5.83 3.62 31.81
CA ILE A 126 6.96 2.70 31.54
C ILE A 126 6.47 1.47 30.77
N PHE A 127 5.35 0.91 31.20
CA PHE A 127 4.75 -0.24 30.55
C PHE A 127 4.27 0.10 29.13
N GLY A 128 3.64 1.25 28.96
CA GLY A 128 3.21 1.78 27.66
C GLY A 128 4.38 1.95 26.67
N ARG A 129 5.53 2.49 27.13
CA ARG A 129 6.75 2.55 26.30
C ARG A 129 7.23 1.16 25.86
N SER A 130 7.20 0.19 26.77
CA SER A 130 7.58 -1.20 26.46
C SER A 130 6.66 -1.83 25.42
N ILE A 131 5.35 -1.61 25.54
CA ILE A 131 4.34 -2.05 24.55
C ILE A 131 4.61 -1.39 23.19
N ALA A 132 4.87 -0.08 23.17
CA ALA A 132 5.11 0.66 21.94
C ALA A 132 6.31 0.11 21.16
N VAL A 133 7.43 -0.16 21.84
CA VAL A 133 8.63 -0.75 21.22
C VAL A 133 8.36 -2.17 20.71
N ALA A 134 7.65 -2.99 21.50
CA ALA A 134 7.35 -4.37 21.11
C ALA A 134 6.46 -4.43 19.86
N LEU A 135 5.41 -3.60 19.80
CA LEU A 135 4.53 -3.49 18.64
C LEU A 135 5.27 -3.01 17.40
N HIS A 136 6.11 -1.98 17.54
CA HIS A 136 6.93 -1.49 16.44
C HIS A 136 7.90 -2.54 15.89
N THR A 137 8.57 -3.28 16.79
CA THR A 137 9.49 -4.36 16.41
C THR A 137 8.77 -5.48 15.65
N LEU A 138 7.58 -5.86 16.12
CA LEU A 138 6.78 -6.88 15.43
C LEU A 138 6.33 -6.43 14.05
N GLN A 139 5.97 -5.15 13.88
CA GLN A 139 5.65 -4.58 12.59
C GLN A 139 6.86 -4.60 11.64
N LEU A 140 8.03 -4.15 12.10
CA LEU A 140 9.25 -4.19 11.30
C LEU A 140 9.60 -5.62 10.85
N LEU A 141 9.53 -6.60 11.77
CA LEU A 141 9.77 -8.01 11.44
C LEU A 141 8.72 -8.56 10.46
N ALA A 142 7.46 -8.15 10.58
CA ALA A 142 6.43 -8.54 9.64
C ALA A 142 6.72 -7.97 8.24
N VAL A 143 7.04 -6.68 8.15
CA VAL A 143 7.43 -6.05 6.87
C VAL A 143 8.64 -6.74 6.28
N GLU A 144 9.72 -6.92 7.06
CA GLU A 144 10.97 -7.56 6.61
C GLU A 144 10.72 -8.98 6.06
N ARG A 145 9.90 -9.80 6.73
CA ARG A 145 9.55 -11.14 6.22
C ARG A 145 8.79 -11.09 4.91
N HIS A 146 7.91 -10.11 4.72
CA HIS A 146 7.16 -9.95 3.47
C HIS A 146 8.05 -9.43 2.35
N THR A 147 8.93 -8.47 2.64
CA THR A 147 9.89 -7.96 1.65
C THR A 147 10.89 -9.04 1.25
N ALA A 148 11.39 -9.84 2.20
CA ALA A 148 12.30 -10.94 1.91
C ALA A 148 11.63 -12.05 1.08
N ALA A 149 10.41 -12.45 1.42
CA ALA A 149 9.65 -13.43 0.63
C ALA A 149 9.34 -12.92 -0.78
N GLY A 150 8.93 -11.66 -0.92
CA GLY A 150 8.70 -11.01 -2.21
C GLY A 150 9.97 -10.86 -3.04
N GLN A 151 11.11 -10.55 -2.42
CA GLN A 151 12.39 -10.44 -3.11
C GLN A 151 12.86 -11.81 -3.62
N ILE A 152 12.74 -12.87 -2.82
CA ILE A 152 13.06 -14.25 -3.25
C ILE A 152 12.16 -14.66 -4.43
N ALA A 153 10.85 -14.37 -4.36
CA ALA A 153 9.93 -14.65 -5.46
C ALA A 153 10.30 -13.87 -6.73
N SER A 154 10.64 -12.59 -6.59
CA SER A 154 11.08 -11.73 -7.70
C SER A 154 12.39 -12.21 -8.32
N ASP A 155 13.37 -12.65 -7.52
CA ASP A 155 14.66 -13.13 -8.01
C ASP A 155 14.49 -14.45 -8.77
N ALA A 156 13.68 -15.37 -8.23
CA ALA A 156 13.34 -16.63 -8.89
C ALA A 156 12.57 -16.39 -10.22
N ALA A 157 11.64 -15.43 -10.24
CA ALA A 157 10.92 -15.06 -11.45
C ALA A 157 11.88 -14.47 -12.52
N ALA A 158 12.83 -13.61 -12.11
CA ALA A 158 13.82 -13.04 -13.01
C ALA A 158 14.76 -14.10 -13.60
N GLU A 159 15.20 -15.07 -12.80
CA GLU A 159 16.07 -16.16 -13.27
C GLU A 159 15.36 -17.10 -14.25
N LEU A 160 14.07 -17.40 -14.00
CA LEU A 160 13.28 -18.29 -14.84
C LEU A 160 12.76 -17.63 -16.12
N SER A 161 12.66 -16.30 -16.17
CA SER A 161 12.11 -15.56 -17.32
C SER A 161 12.86 -15.82 -18.63
N GLY A 162 14.20 -15.86 -18.58
CA GLY A 162 15.05 -16.11 -19.75
C GLY A 162 14.84 -17.52 -20.34
N PRO A 163 15.03 -18.60 -19.56
CA PRO A 163 14.76 -19.97 -20.00
C PRO A 163 13.36 -20.18 -20.55
N LEU A 164 12.32 -19.65 -19.87
CA LEU A 164 10.93 -19.77 -20.32
C LEU A 164 10.69 -19.05 -21.66
N SER A 165 11.29 -17.88 -21.85
CA SER A 165 11.21 -17.14 -23.12
C SER A 165 11.87 -17.90 -24.28
N ASN A 166 12.99 -18.57 -24.02
CA ASN A 166 13.63 -19.42 -25.04
C ASN A 166 12.74 -20.60 -25.44
N ILE A 167 12.06 -21.24 -24.48
CA ILE A 167 11.12 -22.34 -24.76
C ILE A 167 9.98 -21.85 -25.66
N LEU A 168 9.42 -20.67 -25.39
CA LEU A 168 8.36 -20.08 -26.22
C LEU A 168 8.83 -19.84 -27.65
N VAL A 169 10.03 -19.28 -27.85
CA VAL A 169 10.59 -19.05 -29.19
C VAL A 169 10.75 -20.38 -29.93
N GLN A 170 11.28 -21.41 -29.29
CA GLN A 170 11.46 -22.73 -29.93
C GLN A 170 10.12 -23.40 -30.25
N ALA A 171 9.14 -23.33 -29.34
CA ALA A 171 7.82 -23.90 -29.55
C ALA A 171 7.09 -23.22 -30.72
N ASN A 172 7.15 -21.89 -30.80
CA ASN A 172 6.57 -21.14 -31.93
C ASN A 172 7.30 -21.43 -33.25
N ALA A 173 8.63 -21.55 -33.24
CA ALA A 173 9.39 -21.93 -34.43
C ALA A 173 9.01 -23.32 -34.97
N LEU A 174 8.67 -24.27 -34.09
CA LEU A 174 8.17 -25.59 -34.51
C LEU A 174 6.78 -25.52 -35.16
N ILE A 175 5.89 -24.67 -34.65
CA ILE A 175 4.57 -24.42 -35.23
C ILE A 175 4.70 -23.85 -36.63
N GLU A 176 5.60 -22.89 -36.83
CA GLU A 176 5.86 -22.28 -38.15
C GLU A 176 6.56 -23.23 -39.12
N ARG A 177 7.48 -24.07 -38.64
CA ARG A 177 8.30 -24.97 -39.46
C ARG A 177 7.50 -26.17 -39.99
N TYR A 178 6.50 -26.61 -39.24
CA TYR A 178 5.68 -27.79 -39.55
C TYR A 178 4.18 -27.43 -39.57
N PRO A 179 3.74 -26.59 -40.51
CA PRO A 179 2.34 -26.17 -40.55
C PRO A 179 1.41 -27.36 -40.78
N ASP A 180 1.76 -28.34 -41.61
CA ASP A 180 0.86 -29.43 -41.97
C ASP A 180 0.89 -30.64 -41.00
N ASP A 181 1.64 -30.57 -39.90
CA ASP A 181 1.71 -31.63 -38.89
C ASP A 181 0.89 -31.25 -37.64
N ASP A 182 -0.35 -31.73 -37.59
CA ASP A 182 -1.27 -31.47 -36.49
C ASP A 182 -0.74 -31.94 -35.12
N ASN A 183 0.07 -33.00 -35.08
CA ASN A 183 0.61 -33.53 -33.83
C ASN A 183 1.70 -32.61 -33.29
N VAL A 184 2.63 -32.18 -34.14
CA VAL A 184 3.67 -31.20 -33.78
C VAL A 184 3.05 -29.88 -33.36
N ARG A 185 2.03 -29.42 -34.08
CA ARG A 185 1.31 -28.18 -33.76
C ARG A 185 0.64 -28.25 -32.39
N GLN A 186 -0.14 -29.30 -32.13
CA GLN A 186 -0.87 -29.46 -30.87
C GLN A 186 0.08 -29.57 -29.67
N ARG A 187 1.17 -30.32 -29.81
CA ARG A 187 2.17 -30.46 -28.74
C ARG A 187 2.92 -29.16 -28.46
N SER A 188 3.26 -28.41 -29.52
CA SER A 188 3.95 -27.13 -29.38
C SER A 188 3.03 -26.05 -28.78
N GLN A 189 1.74 -26.03 -29.14
CA GLN A 189 0.74 -25.16 -28.50
C GLN A 189 0.56 -25.48 -27.01
N ALA A 190 0.50 -26.76 -26.64
CA ALA A 190 0.40 -27.16 -25.23
C ALA A 190 1.64 -26.72 -24.41
N VAL A 191 2.83 -26.69 -25.03
CA VAL A 191 4.05 -26.15 -24.41
C VAL A 191 3.95 -24.64 -24.23
N VAL A 192 3.47 -23.89 -25.24
CA VAL A 192 3.25 -22.43 -25.14
C VAL A 192 2.28 -22.10 -24.00
N GLU A 193 1.12 -22.75 -23.95
CA GLU A 193 0.14 -22.56 -22.87
C GLU A 193 0.71 -22.93 -21.49
N GLY A 194 1.50 -24.01 -21.42
CA GLY A 194 2.16 -24.43 -20.19
C GLY A 194 3.14 -23.38 -19.66
N VAL A 195 3.95 -22.80 -20.54
CA VAL A 195 4.92 -21.76 -20.16
C VAL A 195 4.22 -20.47 -19.73
N GLU A 196 3.15 -20.06 -20.41
CA GLU A 196 2.39 -18.87 -20.02
C GLU A 196 1.70 -19.04 -18.65
N ARG A 197 1.16 -20.23 -18.35
CA ARG A 197 0.65 -20.53 -17.00
C ARG A 197 1.72 -20.42 -15.92
N VAL A 198 2.94 -20.88 -16.21
CA VAL A 198 4.07 -20.78 -15.26
C VAL A 198 4.46 -19.32 -15.04
N LYS A 199 4.51 -18.50 -16.11
CA LYS A 199 4.77 -17.06 -15.99
C LYS A 199 3.71 -16.34 -15.15
N GLN A 200 2.43 -16.64 -15.38
CA GLN A 200 1.33 -16.08 -14.59
C GLN A 200 1.40 -16.48 -13.12
N ALA A 201 1.73 -17.75 -12.82
CA ALA A 201 1.91 -18.20 -11.44
C ALA A 201 3.09 -17.49 -10.74
N LEU A 202 4.20 -17.27 -11.44
CA LEU A 202 5.36 -16.53 -10.92
C LEU A 202 5.05 -15.05 -10.67
N ALA A 203 4.25 -14.43 -11.54
CA ALA A 203 3.76 -13.06 -11.36
C ALA A 203 2.83 -12.96 -10.14
N ALA A 204 1.86 -13.87 -10.00
CA ALA A 204 0.95 -13.92 -8.85
C ALA A 204 1.65 -14.20 -7.52
N MET A 205 2.80 -14.89 -7.52
CA MET A 205 3.63 -15.08 -6.32
C MET A 205 4.39 -13.81 -5.92
N SER A 206 4.67 -12.93 -6.88
CA SER A 206 5.27 -11.61 -6.63
C SER A 206 4.21 -10.60 -6.17
N GLU A 207 2.94 -10.82 -6.55
CA GLU A 207 1.75 -10.03 -6.18
C GLU A 207 0.91 -10.75 -5.11
N GLN A 208 1.46 -11.00 -3.92
CA GLN A 208 0.62 -11.37 -2.77
C GLN A 208 0.06 -10.11 -2.08
N PRO A 209 -1.21 -10.11 -1.64
CA PRO A 209 -1.83 -8.91 -1.08
C PRO A 209 -1.06 -8.48 0.17
N ALA A 210 -0.79 -7.18 0.25
CA ALA A 210 -0.40 -6.53 1.49
C ALA A 210 -1.34 -7.02 2.60
N ILE A 211 -0.77 -7.44 3.73
CA ILE A 211 -1.55 -7.76 4.92
C ILE A 211 -2.38 -6.51 5.23
N ASN A 212 -3.70 -6.61 5.06
CA ASN A 212 -4.60 -5.54 5.46
C ASN A 212 -4.52 -5.41 6.99
N GLY A 213 -3.98 -4.27 7.43
CA GLY A 213 -3.87 -3.92 8.84
C GLY A 213 -2.50 -3.30 9.15
N VAL A 214 -2.42 -1.97 9.04
CA VAL A 214 -1.34 -1.14 9.58
C VAL A 214 0.01 -1.25 8.85
N VAL A 215 -0.02 -1.19 7.52
CA VAL A 215 1.02 -0.47 6.77
C VAL A 215 0.43 0.92 6.51
N PRO A 216 1.09 2.01 6.91
CA PRO A 216 0.57 3.34 6.64
C PRO A 216 0.46 3.49 5.12
N GLU A 217 -0.75 3.63 4.60
CA GLU A 217 -0.92 4.26 3.30
C GLU A 217 -0.25 5.63 3.44
N GLN A 218 0.92 5.82 2.83
CA GLN A 218 1.45 7.16 2.68
C GLN A 218 0.60 7.86 1.63
N THR A 219 -0.59 8.32 2.01
CA THR A 219 -1.30 9.40 1.32
C THR A 219 -0.79 10.75 1.83
N SER A 220 0.54 10.90 1.96
CA SER A 220 1.09 12.20 1.62
C SER A 220 0.90 12.31 0.11
N LYS A 221 -0.18 12.95 -0.34
CA LYS A 221 -0.35 13.33 -1.74
C LYS A 221 0.96 13.97 -2.16
N ASP A 222 1.69 13.27 -3.03
CA ASP A 222 2.95 13.78 -3.53
C ASP A 222 2.66 15.12 -4.18
N PRO A 223 3.20 16.25 -3.68
CA PRO A 223 2.86 17.57 -4.20
C PRO A 223 3.12 17.70 -5.71
N LEU A 224 4.03 16.89 -6.25
CA LEU A 224 4.40 16.89 -7.66
C LEU A 224 3.41 16.08 -8.52
N LEU A 225 2.74 15.08 -7.93
CA LEU A 225 1.80 14.18 -8.62
C LEU A 225 0.33 14.60 -8.40
N SER A 226 0.03 15.28 -7.29
CA SER A 226 -1.34 15.61 -6.94
C SER A 226 -1.99 16.54 -7.95
N GLY A 227 -3.14 16.11 -8.49
CA GLY A 227 -3.90 16.86 -9.51
C GLY A 227 -3.38 16.70 -10.94
N LYS A 228 -2.27 15.97 -11.15
CA LYS A 228 -1.78 15.64 -12.49
C LYS A 228 -2.70 14.67 -13.19
N ARG A 229 -2.88 14.84 -14.51
CA ARG A 229 -3.67 13.94 -15.35
C ARG A 229 -2.76 12.99 -16.11
N ILE A 230 -2.84 11.70 -15.83
CA ILE A 230 -1.99 10.68 -16.47
C ILE A 230 -2.87 9.70 -17.24
N LEU A 231 -2.50 9.43 -18.49
CA LEU A 231 -3.11 8.37 -19.29
C LEU A 231 -2.31 7.06 -19.12
N VAL A 232 -2.99 5.96 -18.89
CA VAL A 232 -2.42 4.60 -18.81
C VAL A 232 -3.03 3.74 -19.91
N ALA A 233 -2.21 3.35 -20.89
CA ALA A 233 -2.62 2.48 -22.00
C ALA A 233 -1.93 1.12 -21.89
N ASP A 234 -2.70 0.06 -21.69
CA ASP A 234 -2.20 -1.32 -21.58
C ASP A 234 -3.35 -2.29 -21.91
N ASP A 235 -3.10 -3.33 -22.70
CA ASP A 235 -4.11 -4.32 -23.10
C ASP A 235 -4.35 -5.40 -22.04
N GLU A 236 -3.48 -5.48 -21.03
CA GLU A 236 -3.67 -6.34 -19.87
C GLU A 236 -4.45 -5.59 -18.78
N ASP A 237 -5.72 -5.96 -18.58
CA ASP A 237 -6.63 -5.33 -17.62
C ASP A 237 -6.02 -5.20 -16.20
N ILE A 238 -5.41 -6.28 -15.72
CA ILE A 238 -4.80 -6.33 -14.37
C ILE A 238 -3.69 -5.28 -14.23
N ILE A 239 -2.82 -5.14 -15.24
CA ILE A 239 -1.72 -4.19 -15.21
C ILE A 239 -2.26 -2.76 -15.28
N ARG A 240 -3.19 -2.52 -16.19
CA ARG A 240 -3.83 -1.20 -16.37
C ARG A 240 -4.51 -0.73 -15.10
N GLU A 241 -5.30 -1.60 -14.45
CA GLU A 241 -6.00 -1.30 -13.20
C GLU A 241 -5.01 -1.10 -12.03
N THR A 242 -4.00 -1.95 -11.91
CA THR A 242 -2.98 -1.83 -10.86
C THR A 242 -2.21 -0.51 -10.93
N ILE A 243 -1.80 -0.10 -12.13
CA ILE A 243 -1.13 1.19 -12.36
C ILE A 243 -2.10 2.35 -12.04
N ALA A 244 -3.34 2.28 -12.51
CA ALA A 244 -4.33 3.32 -12.28
C ALA A 244 -4.66 3.51 -10.79
N ASP A 245 -4.87 2.42 -10.06
CA ASP A 245 -5.10 2.42 -8.62
C ASP A 245 -3.91 3.02 -7.86
N MET A 246 -2.70 2.64 -8.23
CA MET A 246 -1.49 3.15 -7.60
C MET A 246 -1.31 4.66 -7.79
N LEU A 247 -1.49 5.14 -9.01
CA LEU A 247 -1.41 6.57 -9.34
C LEU A 247 -2.53 7.36 -8.64
N SER A 248 -3.75 6.82 -8.62
CA SER A 248 -4.91 7.42 -7.94
C SER A 248 -4.66 7.59 -6.43
N ARG A 249 -4.07 6.59 -5.77
CA ARG A 249 -3.65 6.69 -4.35
C ARG A 249 -2.62 7.80 -4.11
N ASN A 250 -1.85 8.19 -5.13
CA ASN A 250 -0.91 9.32 -5.07
C ASN A 250 -1.53 10.67 -5.47
N GLY A 251 -2.86 10.73 -5.64
CA GLY A 251 -3.59 11.96 -5.95
C GLY A 251 -3.56 12.35 -7.43
N VAL A 252 -3.17 11.44 -8.31
CA VAL A 252 -3.21 11.60 -9.78
C VAL A 252 -4.63 11.36 -10.28
N LEU A 253 -5.07 12.14 -11.27
CA LEU A 253 -6.27 11.90 -12.04
C LEU A 253 -5.94 10.97 -13.22
N THR A 254 -6.26 9.69 -13.11
CA THR A 254 -5.92 8.70 -14.13
C THR A 254 -7.03 8.53 -15.16
N ALA A 255 -6.67 8.51 -16.44
CA ALA A 255 -7.49 7.94 -17.50
C ALA A 255 -6.85 6.62 -17.96
N THR A 256 -7.67 5.65 -18.34
CA THR A 256 -7.22 4.34 -18.81
C THR A 256 -7.65 4.09 -20.25
N ALA A 257 -6.83 3.35 -20.99
CA ALA A 257 -7.13 2.88 -22.33
C ALA A 257 -6.72 1.41 -22.46
N ARG A 258 -7.61 0.56 -23.00
CA ARG A 258 -7.36 -0.88 -23.15
C ARG A 258 -6.62 -1.26 -24.42
N ASP A 259 -6.46 -0.31 -25.34
CA ASP A 259 -5.74 -0.49 -26.58
C ASP A 259 -5.24 0.88 -27.10
N GLY A 260 -4.44 0.85 -28.17
CA GLY A 260 -3.86 2.07 -28.70
C GLY A 260 -4.85 2.97 -29.47
N ASP A 261 -6.00 2.46 -29.93
CA ASP A 261 -7.01 3.31 -30.59
C ASP A 261 -7.72 4.18 -29.54
N GLU A 262 -8.15 3.57 -28.43
CA GLU A 262 -8.74 4.28 -27.30
C GLU A 262 -7.75 5.31 -26.72
N ALA A 263 -6.47 4.93 -26.58
CA ALA A 263 -5.44 5.85 -26.10
C ALA A 263 -5.31 7.09 -27.00
N VAL A 264 -5.25 6.89 -28.32
CA VAL A 264 -5.13 7.99 -29.30
C VAL A 264 -6.39 8.85 -29.33
N GLU A 265 -7.59 8.28 -29.17
CA GLU A 265 -8.84 9.03 -29.07
C GLU A 265 -8.88 9.93 -27.81
N LEU A 266 -8.44 9.39 -26.66
CA LEU A 266 -8.31 10.16 -25.43
C LEU A 266 -7.29 11.29 -25.56
N ILE A 267 -6.11 11.03 -26.14
CA ILE A 267 -5.07 12.05 -26.38
C ILE A 267 -5.58 13.20 -27.26
N ARG A 268 -6.47 12.92 -28.21
CA ARG A 268 -7.05 13.94 -29.10
C ARG A 268 -8.16 14.75 -28.45
N SER A 269 -8.88 14.16 -27.49
CA SER A 269 -10.04 14.77 -26.85
C SER A 269 -9.71 15.43 -25.51
N GLN A 270 -8.59 15.08 -24.89
CA GLN A 270 -8.20 15.51 -23.55
C GLN A 270 -6.72 15.83 -23.47
N SER A 271 -6.35 16.70 -22.51
CA SER A 271 -4.96 17.03 -22.21
C SER A 271 -4.45 16.17 -21.04
N PHE A 272 -3.24 15.63 -21.19
CA PHE A 272 -2.54 14.86 -20.16
C PHE A 272 -1.19 15.50 -19.81
N ASP A 273 -0.79 15.38 -18.54
CA ASP A 273 0.53 15.77 -18.03
C ASP A 273 1.59 14.68 -18.29
N LEU A 274 1.20 13.41 -18.45
CA LEU A 274 2.08 12.28 -18.78
C LEU A 274 1.25 11.17 -19.45
N VAL A 275 1.87 10.44 -20.37
CA VAL A 275 1.31 9.20 -20.93
C VAL A 275 2.20 8.01 -20.57
N LEU A 276 1.60 6.98 -20.00
CA LEU A 276 2.17 5.65 -19.82
C LEU A 276 1.54 4.72 -20.86
N SER A 277 2.35 4.07 -21.70
CA SER A 277 1.82 3.19 -22.76
C SER A 277 2.61 1.91 -22.86
N ASP A 278 1.93 0.77 -22.88
CA ASP A 278 2.54 -0.48 -23.31
C ASP A 278 2.98 -0.38 -24.78
N ILE A 279 4.06 -1.08 -25.13
CA ILE A 279 4.55 -1.11 -26.52
C ILE A 279 3.70 -2.01 -27.40
N LYS A 280 3.29 -3.18 -26.90
CA LYS A 280 2.60 -4.21 -27.66
C LYS A 280 1.12 -4.22 -27.31
N MET A 281 0.38 -3.30 -27.90
CA MET A 281 -1.08 -3.27 -27.80
C MET A 281 -1.74 -3.63 -29.15
N PRO A 282 -2.97 -4.17 -29.14
CA PRO A 282 -3.80 -4.31 -30.33
C PRO A 282 -4.06 -2.97 -31.02
N HIS A 283 -4.34 -3.04 -32.33
CA HIS A 283 -4.61 -1.91 -33.23
C HIS A 283 -3.41 -0.97 -33.41
N LYS A 284 -3.11 -0.15 -32.40
CA LYS A 284 -1.99 0.79 -32.40
C LYS A 284 -1.00 0.44 -31.30
N ASN A 285 0.28 0.45 -31.66
CA ASN A 285 1.37 0.15 -30.72
C ASN A 285 1.83 1.40 -29.93
N GLY A 286 2.68 1.18 -28.93
CA GLY A 286 3.17 2.27 -28.07
C GLY A 286 3.92 3.39 -28.81
N TYR A 287 4.57 3.11 -29.96
CA TYR A 287 5.18 4.18 -30.77
C TYR A 287 4.11 5.06 -31.43
N GLU A 288 3.00 4.49 -31.87
CA GLU A 288 1.90 5.26 -32.45
C GLU A 288 1.18 6.13 -31.40
N VAL A 289 1.05 5.63 -30.18
CA VAL A 289 0.57 6.42 -29.02
C VAL A 289 1.56 7.54 -28.69
N PHE A 290 2.86 7.26 -28.68
CA PHE A 290 3.91 8.26 -28.53
C PHE A 290 3.79 9.35 -29.61
N ALA A 291 3.72 8.97 -30.89
CA ALA A 291 3.63 9.90 -32.01
C ALA A 291 2.36 10.77 -31.93
N ALA A 292 1.21 10.19 -31.57
CA ALA A 292 -0.03 10.93 -31.37
C ALA A 292 0.07 11.91 -30.20
N THR A 293 0.73 11.52 -29.11
CA THR A 293 0.99 12.40 -27.96
C THR A 293 1.85 13.59 -28.37
N ARG A 294 2.96 13.35 -29.10
CA ARG A 294 3.84 14.42 -29.61
C ARG A 294 3.11 15.37 -30.55
N GLN A 295 2.19 14.86 -31.37
CA GLN A 295 1.38 15.67 -32.28
C GLN A 295 0.36 16.55 -31.55
N ALA A 296 -0.27 16.02 -30.50
CA ALA A 296 -1.26 16.76 -29.70
C ALA A 296 -0.60 17.75 -28.73
N ASN A 297 0.47 17.33 -28.05
CA ASN A 297 1.24 18.14 -27.13
C ASN A 297 2.70 17.67 -27.09
N SER A 298 3.57 18.40 -27.81
CA SER A 298 5.02 18.16 -27.82
C SER A 298 5.75 18.42 -26.48
N GLN A 299 5.05 18.81 -25.43
CA GLN A 299 5.61 18.95 -24.08
C GLN A 299 5.09 17.87 -23.11
N CYS A 300 4.15 17.02 -23.54
CA CYS A 300 3.68 15.91 -22.74
C CYS A 300 4.72 14.78 -22.78
N PRO A 301 5.37 14.44 -21.64
CA PRO A 301 6.27 13.30 -21.57
C PRO A 301 5.51 11.98 -21.83
N VAL A 302 6.23 11.01 -22.37
CA VAL A 302 5.73 9.65 -22.60
C VAL A 302 6.73 8.67 -22.03
N ILE A 303 6.24 7.72 -21.24
CA ILE A 303 7.01 6.56 -20.77
C ILE A 303 6.43 5.33 -21.46
N LEU A 304 7.30 4.56 -22.12
CA LEU A 304 6.91 3.28 -22.70
C LEU A 304 7.10 2.17 -21.69
N ILE A 305 6.09 1.32 -21.54
CA ILE A 305 6.12 0.11 -20.74
C ILE A 305 6.30 -1.07 -21.68
N THR A 306 7.20 -2.00 -21.37
CA THR A 306 7.46 -3.15 -22.25
C THR A 306 7.72 -4.41 -21.45
N GLY A 307 7.14 -5.53 -21.88
CA GLY A 307 7.58 -6.86 -21.47
C GLY A 307 8.93 -7.25 -22.08
N PHE A 308 9.48 -8.37 -21.61
CA PHE A 308 10.63 -9.02 -22.25
C PHE A 308 10.23 -9.56 -23.62
N GLY A 309 10.82 -9.04 -24.69
CA GLY A 309 10.58 -9.54 -26.04
C GLY A 309 11.25 -8.69 -27.12
N TYR A 310 11.34 -9.27 -28.31
CA TYR A 310 11.76 -8.56 -29.51
C TYR A 310 10.72 -7.47 -29.85
N ASP A 311 11.17 -6.23 -30.00
CA ASP A 311 10.43 -5.09 -30.55
C ASP A 311 10.76 -5.00 -32.05
N PRO A 312 9.97 -5.67 -32.92
CA PRO A 312 10.27 -5.75 -34.36
C PRO A 312 10.25 -4.38 -35.05
N ASN A 313 9.62 -3.38 -34.43
CA ASN A 313 9.45 -2.04 -34.99
C ASN A 313 10.45 -1.02 -34.43
N HIS A 314 11.36 -1.44 -33.54
CA HIS A 314 12.31 -0.58 -32.85
C HIS A 314 11.65 0.66 -32.22
N SER A 315 10.42 0.50 -31.76
CA SER A 315 9.56 1.49 -31.10
C SER A 315 10.31 2.30 -30.04
N ILE A 316 11.07 1.62 -29.16
CA ILE A 316 11.87 2.27 -28.10
C ILE A 316 12.96 3.17 -28.69
N VAL A 317 13.71 2.64 -29.66
CA VAL A 317 14.86 3.33 -30.27
C VAL A 317 14.38 4.55 -31.05
N ARG A 318 13.27 4.42 -31.77
CA ARG A 318 12.67 5.51 -32.53
C ARG A 318 12.16 6.61 -31.60
N ALA A 319 11.35 6.25 -30.60
CA ALA A 319 10.82 7.21 -29.64
C ALA A 319 11.94 7.91 -28.85
N SER A 320 13.01 7.19 -28.46
CA SER A 320 14.17 7.80 -27.78
C SER A 320 14.84 8.89 -28.61
N LYS A 321 14.97 8.71 -29.93
CA LYS A 321 15.52 9.75 -30.83
C LYS A 321 14.61 10.97 -30.96
N GLU A 322 13.33 10.82 -30.62
CA GLU A 322 12.28 11.82 -30.76
C GLU A 322 11.86 12.44 -29.40
N GLY A 323 12.60 12.15 -28.32
CA GLY A 323 12.41 12.75 -26.99
C GLY A 323 11.51 11.95 -26.03
N LEU A 324 11.56 10.61 -26.10
CA LEU A 324 10.93 9.75 -25.09
C LEU A 324 11.45 10.06 -23.68
N ALA A 325 10.54 10.14 -22.70
CA ALA A 325 10.89 10.52 -21.33
C ALA A 325 11.49 9.36 -20.54
N GLY A 326 11.07 8.12 -20.82
CA GLY A 326 11.58 6.94 -20.12
C GLY A 326 11.05 5.62 -20.68
N VAL A 327 11.62 4.52 -20.18
CA VAL A 327 11.20 3.16 -20.51
C VAL A 327 11.14 2.33 -19.23
N LEU A 328 10.01 1.67 -19.00
CA LEU A 328 9.79 0.73 -17.92
C LEU A 328 9.69 -0.70 -18.45
N PHE A 329 10.35 -1.64 -17.77
CA PHE A 329 10.38 -3.05 -18.16
C PHE A 329 9.51 -3.88 -17.21
N LYS A 330 8.52 -4.61 -17.72
CA LYS A 330 7.71 -5.57 -16.98
C LYS A 330 8.56 -6.83 -16.66
N PRO A 331 8.50 -7.39 -15.43
CA PRO A 331 7.83 -6.84 -14.26
C PRO A 331 8.63 -5.69 -13.63
N PHE A 332 7.94 -4.66 -13.14
CA PHE A 332 8.54 -3.54 -12.42
C PHE A 332 7.90 -3.37 -11.05
N LYS A 333 8.69 -2.86 -10.09
CA LYS A 333 8.20 -2.50 -8.76
C LYS A 333 7.45 -1.17 -8.80
N VAL A 334 6.52 -1.00 -7.87
CA VAL A 334 5.71 0.20 -7.69
C VAL A 334 6.56 1.45 -7.48
N GLU A 335 7.63 1.35 -6.67
CA GLU A 335 8.53 2.46 -6.37
C GLU A 335 9.21 2.97 -7.64
N LYS A 336 9.65 2.03 -8.51
CA LYS A 336 10.30 2.36 -9.78
C LYS A 336 9.36 3.09 -10.73
N LEU A 337 8.10 2.66 -10.82
CA LEU A 337 7.09 3.37 -11.62
C LEU A 337 6.94 4.82 -11.14
N LEU A 338 6.79 5.03 -9.83
CA LEU A 338 6.63 6.37 -9.27
C LEU A 338 7.89 7.24 -9.44
N GLU A 339 9.09 6.67 -9.31
CA GLU A 339 10.35 7.37 -9.58
C GLU A 339 10.42 7.88 -11.03
N GLU A 340 10.10 7.03 -12.01
CA GLU A 340 10.09 7.42 -13.43
C GLU A 340 9.03 8.49 -13.73
N VAL A 341 7.82 8.34 -13.15
CA VAL A 341 6.75 9.33 -13.29
C VAL A 341 7.17 10.68 -12.71
N ARG A 342 7.79 10.71 -11.53
CA ARG A 342 8.32 11.94 -10.92
C ARG A 342 9.41 12.57 -11.76
N HIS A 343 10.34 11.76 -12.26
CA HIS A 343 11.44 12.23 -13.09
C HIS A 343 10.91 12.87 -14.38
N ALA A 344 9.95 12.22 -15.04
CA ALA A 344 9.33 12.72 -16.26
C ALA A 344 8.53 14.02 -16.04
N LEU A 345 7.83 14.15 -14.90
CA LEU A 345 7.05 15.35 -14.57
C LEU A 345 7.88 16.50 -13.98
N GLY A 346 9.05 16.20 -13.40
CA GLY A 346 9.95 17.16 -12.76
C GLY A 346 11.06 17.71 -13.65
N ALA A 347 11.32 17.07 -14.80
CA ALA A 347 12.31 17.56 -15.77
C ALA A 347 11.80 18.84 -16.48
N PRO A 348 12.61 19.93 -16.56
CA PRO A 348 12.24 21.09 -17.34
C PRO A 348 12.15 20.72 -18.83
N ALA A 349 11.09 21.20 -19.50
CA ALA A 349 10.93 21.15 -20.94
C ALA A 349 12.17 21.74 -21.64
N ASN A 350 12.96 20.90 -22.30
CA ASN A 350 14.12 21.30 -23.12
C ASN A 350 13.69 21.85 -24.48
#